data_AF-A0A7S1ZYD8-F1
#
_entry.id   AF-A0A7S1ZYD8-F1
#
_cell.length_a   1.000
_cell.length_b   1.000
_cell.length_c   1.000
_cell.angle_alpha   90.00
_cell.angle_beta   90.00
_cell.angle_gamma   90.00
#
_symmetry.space_group_name_H-M   'P 1'
#
loop_
_entity.id
_entity.type
_entity.pdbx_description
1 polymer ?
#
loop_
_entity_poly.entity_id
_entity_poly.type
_entity_poly.pdbx_seq_one_letter_code
_entity_poly.pdbx_strand_id
1 'polypeptide(L)'
;REMPVESLLDRIDRARMIHKLLTEFGEASMIGAKAIFDGHVTPMNPNEPTRSHVYLHNNIFFSRAVDAGVDTFKITQGDKAARKSASRDASCMGALFKLDIPELHTLATVLVDYLGTRLVCQSVVPGILHGERTHTLLYGAVEATSPLVWDKEMHDLLETSLGKGLMVATRPVPTLPLSDERMSEIEKLKTVALEAINKDVEEKTEGKSPTTNICGPIEVKAIRGSDQRKYVLDLTRLTPRDANWVPKSEGGTGVWETESEKTSTTKAQKYIPSSLDDNEWSMAVLRPELTSSLTHKKMTEWFQNKAKSEEKETALKSESSEKTSEEETESKE
;
A
#
# COMPACT_ATOMS: atom_id res chain seq x y z
N ARG A 1 16.53 2.21 14.53
CA ARG A 1 16.46 3.69 14.65
C ARG A 1 16.35 4.27 13.24
N GLU A 2 15.47 5.25 13.01
CA GLU A 2 15.43 5.91 11.69
C GLU A 2 16.71 6.71 11.45
N MET A 3 17.16 6.71 10.20
CA MET A 3 18.27 7.56 9.78
C MET A 3 17.78 8.98 9.53
N PRO A 4 18.64 10.00 9.75
CA PRO A 4 18.29 11.37 9.44
C PRO A 4 17.93 11.56 7.96
N VAL A 5 17.14 12.59 7.67
CA VAL A 5 16.68 12.93 6.32
C VAL A 5 16.85 14.43 6.01
N GLU A 6 17.52 15.16 6.89
CA GLU A 6 17.63 16.63 6.84
C GLU A 6 18.55 17.09 5.71
N SER A 7 19.74 16.50 5.60
CA SER A 7 20.70 16.83 4.55
C SER A 7 20.64 15.88 3.36
N LEU A 8 21.16 16.34 2.21
CA LEU A 8 21.30 15.49 1.03
C LEU A 8 22.20 14.26 1.32
N LEU A 9 23.25 14.45 2.12
CA LEU A 9 24.16 13.37 2.50
C LEU A 9 23.44 12.31 3.34
N ASP A 10 22.65 12.75 4.33
CA ASP A 10 21.85 11.84 5.15
C ASP A 10 20.88 11.01 4.30
N ARG A 11 20.23 11.64 3.32
CA ARG A 11 19.30 10.96 2.40
C ARG A 11 20.04 9.96 1.49
N ILE A 12 21.24 10.28 1.03
CA ILE A 12 22.07 9.38 0.22
C ILE A 12 22.51 8.17 1.06
N ASP A 13 23.02 8.39 2.26
CA ASP A 13 23.45 7.31 3.15
C ASP A 13 22.28 6.43 3.57
N ARG A 14 21.13 7.05 3.84
CA ARG A 14 19.87 6.35 4.06
C ARG A 14 19.48 5.47 2.87
N ALA A 15 19.52 6.03 1.66
CA ALA A 15 19.18 5.28 0.45
C ALA A 15 20.14 4.09 0.21
N ARG A 16 21.46 4.27 0.43
CA ARG A 16 22.44 3.19 0.34
C ARG A 16 22.18 2.08 1.34
N MET A 17 21.94 2.42 2.60
CA MET A 17 21.67 1.45 3.65
C MET A 17 20.35 0.70 3.39
N ILE A 18 19.30 1.40 2.99
CA ILE A 18 18.02 0.80 2.58
C ILE A 18 18.23 -0.17 1.41
N HIS A 19 18.96 0.24 0.37
CA HIS A 19 19.20 -0.60 -0.80
C HIS A 19 19.96 -1.87 -0.43
N LYS A 20 21.00 -1.74 0.40
CA LYS A 20 21.75 -2.88 0.94
C LYS A 20 20.84 -3.82 1.71
N LEU A 21 20.04 -3.29 2.65
CA LEU A 21 19.13 -4.08 3.48
C LEU A 21 18.10 -4.84 2.63
N LEU A 22 17.47 -4.17 1.65
CA LEU A 22 16.49 -4.81 0.77
C LEU A 22 17.11 -5.89 -0.13
N THR A 23 18.37 -5.70 -0.55
CA THR A 23 19.12 -6.69 -1.33
C THR A 23 19.42 -7.93 -0.49
N GLU A 24 19.98 -7.74 0.71
CA GLU A 24 20.26 -8.83 1.66
C GLU A 24 18.97 -9.55 2.08
N PHE A 25 17.86 -8.81 2.28
CA PHE A 25 16.55 -9.39 2.57
C PHE A 25 16.02 -10.23 1.40
N GLY A 26 16.21 -9.79 0.16
CA GLY A 26 15.88 -10.56 -1.04
C GLY A 26 16.65 -11.86 -1.14
N GLU A 27 17.97 -11.81 -0.93
CA GLU A 27 18.84 -13.00 -0.92
C GLU A 27 18.45 -13.99 0.19
N ALA A 28 18.21 -13.49 1.40
CA ALA A 28 17.74 -14.31 2.52
C ALA A 28 16.37 -14.95 2.25
N SER A 29 15.47 -14.22 1.57
CA SER A 29 14.16 -14.74 1.15
C SER A 29 14.30 -15.88 0.14
N MET A 30 15.23 -15.78 -0.81
CA MET A 30 15.50 -16.86 -1.77
C MET A 30 16.06 -18.11 -1.09
N ILE A 31 17.00 -17.95 -0.16
CA ILE A 31 17.57 -19.07 0.61
C ILE A 31 16.48 -19.72 1.48
N GLY A 32 15.66 -18.92 2.15
CA GLY A 32 14.54 -19.40 2.97
C GLY A 32 13.50 -20.14 2.14
N ALA A 33 13.13 -19.62 0.97
CA ALA A 33 12.22 -20.29 0.04
C ALA A 33 12.75 -21.68 -0.35
N LYS A 34 14.02 -21.78 -0.73
CA LYS A 34 14.66 -23.07 -1.04
C LYS A 34 14.62 -24.02 0.16
N ALA A 35 14.99 -23.55 1.35
CA ALA A 35 14.99 -24.37 2.56
C ALA A 35 13.59 -24.93 2.92
N ILE A 36 12.54 -24.14 2.71
CA ILE A 36 11.15 -24.57 2.89
C ILE A 36 10.80 -25.70 1.92
N PHE A 37 11.09 -25.53 0.62
CA PHE A 37 10.78 -26.53 -0.40
C PHE A 37 11.62 -27.81 -0.28
N ASP A 38 12.85 -27.70 0.21
CA ASP A 38 13.71 -28.85 0.51
C ASP A 38 13.27 -29.58 1.81
N GLY A 39 12.28 -29.06 2.54
CA GLY A 39 11.74 -29.68 3.76
C GLY A 39 12.57 -29.41 5.02
N HIS A 40 13.50 -28.46 5.00
CA HIS A 40 14.32 -28.10 6.15
C HIS A 40 13.62 -27.17 7.16
N VAL A 41 12.49 -26.56 6.77
CA VAL A 41 11.73 -25.63 7.62
C VAL A 41 10.33 -26.18 7.87
N THR A 42 9.99 -26.37 9.14
CA THR A 42 8.65 -26.83 9.57
C THR A 42 7.63 -25.69 9.47
N PRO A 43 6.40 -25.95 9.00
CA PRO A 43 5.34 -24.94 9.01
C PRO A 43 4.94 -24.54 10.43
N MET A 44 4.52 -23.29 10.61
CA MET A 44 3.98 -22.80 11.89
C MET A 44 2.60 -23.41 12.20
N ASN A 45 1.86 -23.77 11.16
CA ASN A 45 0.52 -24.35 11.19
C ASN A 45 0.53 -25.78 10.61
N PRO A 46 1.18 -26.76 11.27
CA PRO A 46 1.37 -28.11 10.72
C PRO A 46 0.08 -28.92 10.56
N ASN A 47 -1.00 -28.50 11.22
CA ASN A 47 -2.30 -29.18 11.18
C ASN A 47 -3.18 -28.71 10.03
N GLU A 48 -2.82 -27.61 9.36
CA GLU A 48 -3.53 -27.07 8.20
C GLU A 48 -3.15 -27.84 6.92
N PRO A 49 -3.94 -27.77 5.83
CA PRO A 49 -3.54 -28.33 4.56
C PRO A 49 -2.21 -27.74 4.07
N THR A 50 -1.38 -28.55 3.39
CA THR A 50 -0.06 -28.12 2.89
C THR A 50 -0.11 -26.87 1.99
N ARG A 51 -1.24 -26.63 1.34
CA ARG A 51 -1.48 -25.44 0.49
C ARG A 51 -1.59 -24.15 1.32
N SER A 52 -2.05 -24.24 2.56
CA SER A 52 -2.27 -23.14 3.51
C SER A 52 -1.15 -23.01 4.53
N HIS A 53 -0.09 -23.83 4.43
CA HIS A 53 1.07 -23.74 5.31
C HIS A 53 1.76 -22.38 5.19
N VAL A 54 2.10 -21.82 6.36
CA VAL A 54 2.93 -20.64 6.51
C VAL A 54 4.18 -21.00 7.31
N TYR A 55 5.29 -20.32 7.03
CA TYR A 55 6.59 -20.64 7.59
C TYR A 55 7.24 -19.38 8.16
N LEU A 56 8.07 -19.56 9.17
CA LEU A 56 8.93 -18.51 9.71
C LEU A 56 10.38 -19.01 9.65
N HIS A 57 11.23 -18.27 8.95
CA HIS A 57 12.65 -18.61 8.85
C HIS A 57 13.48 -17.32 8.84
N ASN A 58 14.47 -17.22 9.73
CA ASN A 58 15.32 -16.02 9.89
C ASN A 58 14.53 -14.70 10.02
N ASN A 59 13.44 -14.71 10.80
CA ASN A 59 12.52 -13.56 10.97
C ASN A 59 11.84 -13.07 9.67
N ILE A 60 11.78 -13.94 8.66
CA ILE A 60 11.00 -13.75 7.44
C ILE A 60 9.82 -14.71 7.49
N PHE A 61 8.63 -14.15 7.37
CA PHE A 61 7.38 -14.88 7.23
C PHE A 61 7.16 -15.24 5.77
N PHE A 62 6.85 -16.50 5.49
CA PHE A 62 6.61 -17.02 4.16
C PHE A 62 5.20 -17.58 4.07
N SER A 63 4.43 -17.08 3.12
CA SER A 63 3.12 -17.62 2.76
C SER A 63 3.03 -17.87 1.26
N ARG A 64 2.19 -18.82 0.85
CA ARG A 64 1.92 -19.08 -0.56
C ARG A 64 0.88 -18.08 -1.08
N ALA A 65 1.12 -17.49 -2.25
CA ALA A 65 0.15 -16.63 -2.92
C ALA A 65 -0.90 -17.49 -3.68
N VAL A 66 -1.65 -18.29 -2.92
CA VAL A 66 -2.67 -19.23 -3.40
C VAL A 66 -3.98 -18.98 -2.66
N ASP A 67 -5.09 -19.36 -3.27
CA ASP A 67 -6.41 -19.27 -2.65
C ASP A 67 -6.58 -20.42 -1.64
N ALA A 68 -5.98 -20.24 -0.48
CA ALA A 68 -5.88 -21.22 0.61
C ALA A 68 -6.91 -20.99 1.74
N GLY A 69 -7.66 -19.88 1.71
CA GLY A 69 -8.72 -19.54 2.67
C GLY A 69 -10.11 -19.98 2.22
N VAL A 70 -11.16 -19.35 2.77
CA VAL A 70 -12.60 -19.61 2.48
C VAL A 70 -12.99 -19.19 1.06
N ASP A 71 -12.31 -19.72 0.04
CA ASP A 71 -12.60 -19.48 -1.37
C ASP A 71 -12.68 -17.98 -1.72
N THR A 72 -11.84 -17.18 -1.06
CA THR A 72 -11.82 -15.71 -1.14
C THR A 72 -11.64 -15.24 -2.58
N PHE A 73 -10.88 -15.98 -3.37
CA PHE A 73 -10.64 -15.67 -4.78
C PHE A 73 -11.36 -16.60 -5.76
N LYS A 74 -11.99 -17.70 -5.35
CA LYS A 74 -12.68 -18.63 -6.29
C LYS A 74 -13.78 -17.93 -7.10
N ILE A 75 -14.46 -16.95 -6.51
CA ILE A 75 -15.45 -16.12 -7.22
C ILE A 75 -14.78 -15.26 -8.32
N THR A 76 -13.49 -14.95 -8.17
CA THR A 76 -12.72 -13.99 -8.98
C THR A 76 -11.53 -14.61 -9.74
N GLN A 77 -11.47 -15.93 -9.94
CA GLN A 77 -10.46 -16.73 -10.69
C GLN A 77 -9.45 -17.56 -9.85
N GLY A 78 -9.68 -17.77 -8.55
CA GLY A 78 -8.90 -18.65 -7.68
C GLY A 78 -7.43 -18.26 -7.57
N ASP A 79 -6.51 -19.21 -7.79
CA ASP A 79 -5.06 -18.99 -7.64
C ASP A 79 -4.49 -17.89 -8.53
N LYS A 80 -5.07 -17.68 -9.72
CA LYS A 80 -4.66 -16.58 -10.60
C LYS A 80 -4.91 -15.23 -9.93
N ALA A 81 -6.07 -15.08 -9.30
CA ALA A 81 -6.43 -13.87 -8.59
C ALA A 81 -5.61 -13.70 -7.30
N ALA A 82 -5.32 -14.78 -6.55
CA ALA A 82 -4.43 -14.73 -5.38
C ALA A 82 -3.00 -14.29 -5.76
N ARG A 83 -2.43 -14.86 -6.84
CA ARG A 83 -1.11 -14.48 -7.38
C ARG A 83 -1.07 -13.01 -7.81
N LYS A 84 -2.14 -12.54 -8.47
CA LYS A 84 -2.30 -11.15 -8.91
C LYS A 84 -2.45 -10.20 -7.71
N SER A 85 -3.23 -10.60 -6.71
CA SER A 85 -3.42 -9.88 -5.45
C SER A 85 -2.09 -9.63 -4.75
N ALA A 86 -1.27 -10.67 -4.56
CA ALA A 86 0.07 -10.53 -3.97
C ALA A 86 0.98 -9.55 -4.76
N SER A 87 0.91 -9.59 -6.09
CA SER A 87 1.65 -8.66 -6.97
C SER A 87 1.21 -7.21 -6.79
N ARG A 88 -0.11 -7.02 -6.63
CA ARG A 88 -0.70 -5.70 -6.43
C ARG A 88 -0.33 -5.13 -5.07
N ASP A 89 -0.39 -5.95 -4.03
CA ASP A 89 0.00 -5.58 -2.67
C ASP A 89 1.47 -5.14 -2.61
N ALA A 90 2.39 -5.94 -3.15
CA ALA A 90 3.81 -5.57 -3.24
C ALA A 90 4.03 -4.25 -4.02
N SER A 91 3.27 -4.03 -5.09
CA SER A 91 3.33 -2.78 -5.87
C SER A 91 2.81 -1.58 -5.08
N CYS A 92 1.71 -1.73 -4.33
CA CYS A 92 1.14 -0.70 -3.47
C CYS A 92 2.08 -0.36 -2.31
N MET A 93 2.65 -1.37 -1.65
CA MET A 93 3.68 -1.16 -0.62
C MET A 93 4.91 -0.46 -1.18
N GLY A 94 5.38 -0.84 -2.38
CA GLY A 94 6.49 -0.18 -3.04
C GLY A 94 6.21 1.28 -3.40
N ALA A 95 4.96 1.60 -3.79
CA ALA A 95 4.54 2.99 -3.99
C ALA A 95 4.54 3.76 -2.66
N LEU A 96 4.01 3.16 -1.60
CA LEU A 96 3.97 3.78 -0.27
C LEU A 96 5.38 4.00 0.30
N PHE A 97 6.27 3.02 0.11
CA PHE A 97 7.67 3.12 0.50
C PHE A 97 8.38 4.30 -0.17
N LYS A 98 8.09 4.55 -1.45
CA LYS A 98 8.67 5.70 -2.21
C LYS A 98 8.11 7.05 -1.79
N LEU A 99 6.89 7.10 -1.23
CA LEU A 99 6.33 8.34 -0.70
C LEU A 99 7.05 8.79 0.57
N ASP A 100 7.78 7.89 1.23
CA ASP A 100 8.63 8.20 2.38
C ASP A 100 7.90 8.99 3.48
N ILE A 101 6.70 8.50 3.83
CA ILE A 101 5.80 9.20 4.76
C ILE A 101 6.35 9.07 6.18
N PRO A 102 6.58 10.18 6.91
CA PRO A 102 7.03 10.14 8.29
C PRO A 102 6.08 9.34 9.18
N GLU A 103 6.65 8.60 10.15
CA GLU A 103 5.95 7.74 11.11
C GLU A 103 5.20 6.52 10.54
N LEU A 104 4.98 6.46 9.22
CA LEU A 104 4.28 5.37 8.56
C LEU A 104 5.27 4.40 7.92
N HIS A 105 5.27 3.16 8.39
CA HIS A 105 6.24 2.16 7.99
C HIS A 105 5.56 1.04 7.20
N THR A 106 6.31 0.46 6.26
CA THR A 106 5.92 -0.75 5.54
C THR A 106 6.87 -1.88 5.89
N LEU A 107 6.40 -3.11 5.73
CA LEU A 107 7.24 -4.29 5.90
C LEU A 107 8.07 -4.53 4.64
N ALA A 108 9.30 -5.01 4.82
CA ALA A 108 10.07 -5.52 3.70
C ALA A 108 9.31 -6.71 3.12
N THR A 109 8.90 -6.60 1.85
CA THR A 109 8.13 -7.63 1.16
C THR A 109 8.81 -7.98 -0.15
N VAL A 110 9.04 -9.27 -0.37
CA VAL A 110 9.61 -9.82 -1.59
C VAL A 110 8.69 -10.93 -2.10
N LEU A 111 8.44 -10.93 -3.41
CA LEU A 111 7.75 -12.03 -4.07
C LEU A 111 8.78 -12.96 -4.69
N VAL A 112 8.78 -14.22 -4.28
CA VAL A 112 9.69 -15.24 -4.78
C VAL A 112 8.89 -16.25 -5.58
N ASP A 113 9.21 -16.40 -6.87
CA ASP A 113 8.72 -17.52 -7.67
C ASP A 113 9.75 -18.65 -7.63
N TYR A 114 9.38 -19.78 -7.01
CA TYR A 114 10.25 -20.95 -6.89
C TYR A 114 9.45 -22.23 -7.22
N LEU A 115 9.98 -23.05 -8.12
CA LEU A 115 9.33 -24.29 -8.61
C LEU A 115 7.86 -24.09 -9.02
N GLY A 116 7.57 -22.98 -9.71
CA GLY A 116 6.21 -22.66 -10.18
C GLY A 116 5.25 -22.14 -9.09
N THR A 117 5.69 -22.04 -7.84
CA THR A 117 4.90 -21.49 -6.74
C THR A 117 5.38 -20.09 -6.40
N ARG A 118 4.44 -19.14 -6.24
CA ARG A 118 4.75 -17.81 -5.73
C ARG A 118 4.65 -17.78 -4.20
N LEU A 119 5.71 -17.36 -3.55
CA LEU A 119 5.77 -17.06 -2.12
C LEU A 119 5.76 -15.55 -1.90
N VAL A 120 4.98 -15.13 -0.91
CA VAL A 120 5.06 -13.79 -0.32
C VAL A 120 5.97 -13.90 0.90
N CYS A 121 7.10 -13.21 0.85
CA CYS A 121 8.12 -13.21 1.90
C CYS A 121 8.09 -11.83 2.58
N GLN A 122 7.74 -11.77 3.86
CA GLN A 122 7.56 -10.51 4.59
C GLN A 122 8.38 -10.49 5.87
N SER A 123 9.00 -9.35 6.17
CA SER A 123 9.57 -9.11 7.50
C SER A 123 8.46 -9.10 8.54
N VAL A 124 8.74 -9.55 9.75
CA VAL A 124 7.75 -9.62 10.83
C VAL A 124 7.66 -8.29 11.58
N VAL A 125 6.44 -7.87 11.93
CA VAL A 125 6.22 -6.73 12.85
C VAL A 125 6.81 -7.09 14.23
N PRO A 126 7.71 -6.28 14.79
CA PRO A 126 8.26 -6.53 16.12
C PRO A 126 7.15 -6.71 17.18
N GLY A 127 7.23 -7.80 17.96
CA GLY A 127 6.28 -8.11 19.04
C GLY A 127 4.99 -8.83 18.63
N ILE A 128 4.86 -9.29 17.37
CA ILE A 128 3.64 -9.99 16.91
C ILE A 128 3.67 -11.52 17.11
N LEU A 129 4.80 -12.18 16.82
CA LEU A 129 4.89 -13.66 16.81
C LEU A 129 5.37 -14.30 18.12
N HIS A 130 6.00 -13.55 19.03
CA HIS A 130 6.68 -14.12 20.21
C HIS A 130 5.78 -14.20 21.47
N GLY A 131 4.46 -14.13 21.33
CA GLY A 131 3.52 -14.32 22.45
C GLY A 131 3.43 -13.17 23.46
N GLU A 132 4.28 -12.15 23.36
CA GLU A 132 4.31 -11.02 24.31
C GLU A 132 3.10 -10.06 24.16
N ARG A 133 2.27 -10.17 23.10
CA ARG A 133 1.11 -9.29 22.81
C ARG A 133 1.39 -7.79 23.02
N THR A 134 2.61 -7.34 22.75
CA THR A 134 3.01 -5.93 22.90
C THR A 134 2.63 -5.06 21.71
N HIS A 135 2.04 -5.65 20.66
CA HIS A 135 1.58 -4.92 19.50
C HIS A 135 0.13 -4.46 19.70
N THR A 136 -0.25 -3.38 19.04
CA THR A 136 -1.62 -2.84 19.13
C THR A 136 -2.17 -2.60 17.73
N LEU A 137 -3.34 -3.16 17.42
CA LEU A 137 -4.08 -2.82 16.22
C LEU A 137 -4.62 -1.40 16.38
N LEU A 138 -4.23 -0.49 15.49
CA LEU A 138 -4.66 0.91 15.49
C LEU A 138 -5.77 1.17 14.46
N TYR A 139 -5.82 0.36 13.40
CA TYR A 139 -6.72 0.61 12.27
C TYR A 139 -7.01 -0.68 11.50
N GLY A 140 -8.26 -0.90 11.12
CA GLY A 140 -8.70 -2.12 10.42
C GLY A 140 -9.28 -3.17 11.36
N ALA A 141 -9.36 -4.43 10.94
CA ALA A 141 -9.85 -5.54 11.78
C ALA A 141 -8.80 -6.66 11.87
N VAL A 142 -8.81 -7.43 12.95
CA VAL A 142 -7.94 -8.62 13.10
C VAL A 142 -8.40 -9.72 12.14
N GLU A 143 -9.69 -10.03 12.15
CA GLU A 143 -10.35 -11.00 11.28
C GLU A 143 -11.55 -10.34 10.60
N ALA A 144 -12.07 -10.95 9.53
CA ALA A 144 -13.17 -10.38 8.76
C ALA A 144 -14.49 -10.24 9.55
N THR A 145 -14.67 -11.04 10.60
CA THR A 145 -15.80 -10.99 11.53
C THR A 145 -15.59 -10.10 12.73
N SER A 146 -14.37 -9.61 12.95
CA SER A 146 -14.10 -8.69 14.05
C SER A 146 -14.58 -7.28 13.69
N PRO A 147 -15.08 -6.50 14.66
CA PRO A 147 -15.34 -5.08 14.45
C PRO A 147 -14.08 -4.33 14.02
N LEU A 148 -14.26 -3.31 13.17
CA LEU A 148 -13.17 -2.40 12.80
C LEU A 148 -12.69 -1.62 14.04
N VAL A 149 -11.38 -1.65 14.23
CA VAL A 149 -10.64 -0.75 15.10
C VAL A 149 -10.31 0.52 14.34
N TRP A 150 -10.47 1.65 15.02
CA TRP A 150 -10.23 2.98 14.47
C TRP A 150 -9.58 3.85 15.54
N ASP A 151 -8.33 4.24 15.29
CA ASP A 151 -7.59 5.21 16.07
C ASP A 151 -7.54 6.55 15.34
N LYS A 152 -7.77 7.65 16.07
CA LYS A 152 -7.86 8.99 15.49
C LYS A 152 -6.52 9.45 14.91
N GLU A 153 -5.42 9.25 15.65
CA GLU A 153 -4.09 9.70 15.20
C GLU A 153 -3.64 8.93 13.95
N MET A 154 -3.93 7.63 13.92
CA MET A 154 -3.68 6.82 12.74
C MET A 154 -4.56 7.24 11.55
N HIS A 155 -5.84 7.56 11.79
CA HIS A 155 -6.74 8.04 10.73
C HIS A 155 -6.24 9.35 10.11
N ASP A 156 -5.91 10.34 10.95
CA ASP A 156 -5.44 11.64 10.50
C ASP A 156 -4.12 11.51 9.70
N LEU A 157 -3.24 10.58 10.12
CA LEU A 157 -2.03 10.22 9.38
C LEU A 157 -2.36 9.62 8.01
N LEU A 158 -3.26 8.65 7.93
CA LEU A 158 -3.66 8.02 6.66
C LEU A 158 -4.37 9.00 5.72
N GLU A 159 -5.24 9.87 6.25
CA GLU A 159 -5.95 10.88 5.45
C GLU A 159 -4.98 11.95 4.90
N THR A 160 -4.04 12.40 5.73
CA THR A 160 -3.03 13.36 5.29
C THR A 160 -2.05 12.75 4.30
N SER A 161 -1.70 11.48 4.48
CA SER A 161 -0.70 10.80 3.65
C SER A 161 -1.30 10.14 2.41
N LEU A 162 -2.10 9.08 2.57
CA LEU A 162 -2.78 8.37 1.48
C LEU A 162 -3.86 9.26 0.85
N GLY A 163 -4.66 9.94 1.68
CA GLY A 163 -5.79 10.71 1.18
C GLY A 163 -5.37 11.86 0.28
N LYS A 164 -4.50 12.75 0.78
CA LYS A 164 -3.98 13.86 -0.03
C LYS A 164 -2.90 13.41 -1.03
N GLY A 165 -2.00 12.53 -0.63
CA GLY A 165 -0.85 12.13 -1.45
C GLY A 165 -1.17 11.18 -2.60
N LEU A 166 -2.16 10.29 -2.42
CA LEU A 166 -2.59 9.32 -3.42
C LEU A 166 -4.04 9.53 -3.90
N MET A 167 -4.69 10.62 -3.49
CA MET A 167 -6.09 10.93 -3.81
C MET A 167 -7.05 9.82 -3.36
N VAL A 168 -6.78 9.22 -2.21
CA VAL A 168 -7.62 8.17 -1.62
C VAL A 168 -8.74 8.81 -0.81
N ALA A 169 -9.99 8.65 -1.25
CA ALA A 169 -11.12 9.20 -0.52
C ALA A 169 -11.38 8.46 0.81
N THR A 170 -11.60 9.21 1.89
CA THR A 170 -12.20 8.71 3.13
C THR A 170 -13.65 8.33 2.87
N ARG A 171 -14.06 7.13 3.28
CA ARG A 171 -15.42 6.60 3.05
C ARG A 171 -15.99 5.97 4.32
N PRO A 172 -17.30 6.15 4.60
CA PRO A 172 -17.96 5.40 5.65
C PRO A 172 -18.12 3.94 5.20
N VAL A 173 -17.67 3.01 6.04
CA VAL A 173 -17.86 1.57 5.86
C VAL A 173 -18.58 0.99 7.08
N PRO A 174 -19.30 -0.13 6.96
CA PRO A 174 -19.88 -0.80 8.12
C PRO A 174 -18.80 -1.12 9.14
N THR A 175 -19.03 -0.75 10.40
CA THR A 175 -18.09 -1.03 11.51
C THR A 175 -17.91 -2.54 11.71
N LEU A 176 -18.94 -3.32 11.39
CA LEU A 176 -18.88 -4.76 11.26
C LEU A 176 -19.10 -5.13 9.78
N PRO A 177 -18.04 -5.41 8.99
CA PRO A 177 -18.17 -5.65 7.56
C PRO A 177 -18.98 -6.91 7.21
N LEU A 178 -18.92 -7.94 8.05
CA LEU A 178 -19.65 -9.20 7.91
C LEU A 178 -20.73 -9.31 9.00
N SER A 179 -21.86 -8.61 8.82
CA SER A 179 -23.05 -8.81 9.66
C SER A 179 -23.77 -10.11 9.33
N ASP A 180 -24.61 -10.62 10.24
CA ASP A 180 -25.45 -11.81 9.99
C ASP A 180 -26.34 -11.65 8.75
N GLU A 181 -26.86 -10.45 8.53
CA GLU A 181 -27.64 -10.12 7.33
C GLU A 181 -26.80 -10.23 6.06
N ARG A 182 -25.57 -9.67 6.08
CA ARG A 182 -24.65 -9.72 4.94
C ARG A 182 -24.18 -11.15 4.67
N MET A 183 -23.93 -11.92 5.73
CA MET A 183 -23.63 -13.34 5.64
C MET A 183 -24.81 -14.10 5.03
N SER A 184 -26.05 -13.81 5.43
CA SER A 184 -27.25 -14.41 4.84
C SER A 184 -27.43 -14.04 3.36
N GLU A 185 -27.00 -12.84 2.96
CA GLU A 185 -27.01 -12.39 1.57
C GLU A 185 -25.95 -13.12 0.75
N ILE A 186 -24.72 -13.23 1.27
CA ILE A 186 -23.64 -14.03 0.67
C ILE A 186 -24.09 -15.49 0.52
N GLU A 187 -24.78 -16.03 1.53
CA GLU A 187 -25.35 -17.37 1.47
C GLU A 187 -26.48 -17.49 0.45
N LYS A 188 -27.32 -16.47 0.26
CA LYS A 188 -28.36 -16.48 -0.77
C LYS A 188 -27.78 -16.34 -2.18
N LEU A 189 -26.65 -15.64 -2.30
CA LEU A 189 -25.86 -15.52 -3.52
C LEU A 189 -25.00 -16.77 -3.82
N LYS A 190 -25.15 -17.86 -3.02
CA LYS A 190 -24.30 -19.05 -3.02
C LYS A 190 -23.92 -19.56 -4.42
N THR A 191 -22.67 -19.26 -4.77
CA THR A 191 -21.75 -20.15 -5.51
C THR A 191 -20.58 -20.62 -4.63
N VAL A 192 -20.54 -20.30 -3.33
CA VAL A 192 -19.41 -20.61 -2.43
C VAL A 192 -19.86 -21.20 -1.08
N ALA A 193 -19.18 -22.24 -0.62
CA ALA A 193 -19.35 -22.82 0.70
C ALA A 193 -18.55 -22.03 1.75
N LEU A 194 -19.25 -21.41 2.70
CA LEU A 194 -18.66 -20.73 3.85
C LEU A 194 -18.33 -21.77 4.94
N GLU A 195 -17.25 -22.52 4.77
CA GLU A 195 -16.72 -23.35 5.84
C GLU A 195 -15.50 -22.68 6.48
N ALA A 196 -15.54 -22.63 7.82
CA ALA A 196 -14.51 -22.08 8.72
C ALA A 196 -14.32 -20.56 8.73
N ILE A 197 -15.36 -19.82 9.17
CA ILE A 197 -15.14 -18.55 9.87
C ILE A 197 -15.33 -18.85 11.36
N ASN A 198 -14.26 -18.76 12.16
CA ASN A 198 -14.35 -18.92 13.60
C ASN A 198 -15.34 -17.87 14.16
N LYS A 199 -16.41 -18.35 14.80
CA LYS A 199 -17.47 -17.52 15.38
C LYS A 199 -17.11 -16.98 16.78
N ASP A 200 -15.89 -17.19 17.24
CA ASP A 200 -15.55 -17.03 18.66
C ASP A 200 -15.23 -15.59 19.09
N VAL A 201 -15.57 -14.57 18.29
CA VAL A 201 -15.37 -13.16 18.65
C VAL A 201 -16.71 -12.43 18.72
N GLU A 202 -17.51 -12.75 19.73
CA GLU A 202 -18.60 -11.87 20.18
C GLU A 202 -18.00 -10.68 20.96
N GLU A 203 -17.45 -9.69 20.26
CA GLU A 203 -17.24 -8.38 20.87
C GLU A 203 -18.54 -7.58 20.80
N LYS A 204 -19.12 -7.27 21.97
CA LYS A 204 -20.32 -6.43 22.07
C LYS A 204 -20.08 -5.08 21.39
N THR A 205 -20.80 -4.81 20.31
CA THR A 205 -20.87 -3.51 19.63
C THR A 205 -21.75 -2.49 20.37
N GLU A 206 -21.96 -2.65 21.68
CA GLU A 206 -22.79 -1.74 22.47
C GLU A 206 -22.11 -0.35 22.53
N GLY A 207 -22.69 0.62 21.81
CA GLY A 207 -22.27 2.02 21.81
C GLY A 207 -21.32 2.46 20.68
N LYS A 208 -20.95 1.59 19.73
CA LYS A 208 -20.16 1.99 18.55
C LYS A 208 -21.08 2.42 17.39
N SER A 209 -20.66 3.45 16.65
CA SER A 209 -21.34 3.89 15.42
C SER A 209 -21.50 2.72 14.45
N PRO A 210 -22.65 2.60 13.73
CA PRO A 210 -22.86 1.55 12.72
C PRO A 210 -21.88 1.65 11.55
N THR A 211 -21.31 2.83 11.32
CA THR A 211 -20.31 3.07 10.29
C THR A 211 -19.05 3.70 10.87
N THR A 212 -17.91 3.36 10.26
CA THR A 212 -16.59 3.88 10.58
C THR A 212 -15.99 4.50 9.33
N ASN A 213 -15.40 5.69 9.44
CA ASN A 213 -14.75 6.36 8.32
C ASN A 213 -13.35 5.79 8.10
N ILE A 214 -13.16 5.15 6.95
CA ILE A 214 -11.90 4.51 6.56
C ILE A 214 -11.23 5.28 5.41
N CYS A 215 -9.94 5.60 5.56
CA CYS A 215 -9.09 6.13 4.49
C CYS A 215 -8.08 5.07 4.05
N GLY A 216 -8.42 4.32 3.00
CA GLY A 216 -7.63 3.19 2.52
C GLY A 216 -8.50 2.01 2.07
N PRO A 217 -7.89 0.88 1.67
CA PRO A 217 -8.64 -0.33 1.41
C PRO A 217 -9.25 -0.88 2.71
N ILE A 218 -10.42 -1.51 2.63
CA ILE A 218 -11.13 -2.04 3.81
C ILE A 218 -10.32 -3.09 4.60
N GLU A 219 -9.41 -3.79 3.94
CA GLU A 219 -8.56 -4.82 4.55
C GLU A 219 -7.28 -4.25 5.16
N VAL A 220 -7.04 -2.94 5.03
CA VAL A 220 -5.84 -2.31 5.60
C VAL A 220 -5.74 -2.62 7.09
N LYS A 221 -4.55 -3.03 7.52
CA LYS A 221 -4.23 -3.17 8.94
C LYS A 221 -3.14 -2.17 9.29
N ALA A 222 -3.34 -1.38 10.33
CA ALA A 222 -2.29 -0.58 10.92
C ALA A 222 -1.96 -1.11 12.31
N ILE A 223 -0.71 -1.50 12.52
CA ILE A 223 -0.24 -2.14 13.75
C ILE A 223 0.89 -1.32 14.34
N ARG A 224 0.79 -1.00 15.63
CA ARG A 224 1.92 -0.49 16.40
C ARG A 224 2.78 -1.67 16.83
N GLY A 225 4.03 -1.71 16.38
CA GLY A 225 5.01 -2.70 16.83
C GLY A 225 5.52 -2.42 18.24
N SER A 226 6.23 -3.39 18.84
CA SER A 226 6.87 -3.21 20.15
C SER A 226 7.93 -2.11 20.17
N ASP A 227 8.48 -1.79 19.00
CA ASP A 227 9.39 -0.68 18.75
C ASP A 227 8.70 0.69 18.63
N GLN A 228 7.39 0.75 18.93
CA GLN A 228 6.52 1.93 18.87
C GLN A 228 6.28 2.49 17.46
N ARG A 229 6.68 1.79 16.41
CA ARG A 229 6.45 2.23 15.03
C ARG A 229 5.08 1.78 14.52
N LYS A 230 4.47 2.60 13.67
CA LYS A 230 3.18 2.31 13.00
C LYS A 230 3.47 1.62 11.67
N TYR A 231 3.11 0.35 11.56
CA TYR A 231 3.24 -0.45 10.34
C TYR A 231 1.90 -0.54 9.64
N VAL A 232 1.86 -0.36 8.32
CA VAL A 232 0.66 -0.58 7.52
C VAL A 232 0.83 -1.76 6.59
N LEU A 233 -0.20 -2.59 6.51
CA LEU A 233 -0.25 -3.86 5.78
C LEU A 233 -1.54 -3.94 4.95
N ASP A 234 -1.62 -4.94 4.09
CA ASP A 234 -2.81 -5.31 3.32
C ASP A 234 -3.34 -4.16 2.43
N LEU A 235 -2.43 -3.63 1.60
CA LEU A 235 -2.67 -2.49 0.71
C LEU A 235 -3.02 -2.91 -0.72
N THR A 236 -3.40 -4.17 -0.93
CA THR A 236 -3.76 -4.77 -2.22
C THR A 236 -4.68 -3.89 -3.07
N ARG A 237 -5.66 -3.21 -2.45
CA ARG A 237 -6.65 -2.37 -3.16
C ARG A 237 -6.46 -0.87 -2.96
N LEU A 238 -5.27 -0.45 -2.53
CA LEU A 238 -4.96 0.96 -2.29
C LEU A 238 -5.09 1.82 -3.56
N THR A 239 -4.59 1.31 -4.69
CA THR A 239 -4.72 1.99 -5.99
C THR A 239 -5.67 1.18 -6.87
N PRO A 240 -6.99 1.49 -6.87
CA PRO A 240 -7.95 0.73 -7.64
C PRO A 240 -7.66 0.87 -9.14
N ARG A 241 -8.27 0.00 -9.93
CA ARG A 241 -8.28 0.14 -11.38
C ARG A 241 -8.98 1.45 -11.74
N ASP A 242 -8.43 2.19 -12.69
CA ASP A 242 -9.08 3.41 -13.19
C ASP A 242 -10.40 3.01 -13.86
N ALA A 243 -11.52 3.49 -13.30
CA ALA A 243 -12.85 3.17 -13.78
C ALA A 243 -13.11 3.66 -15.22
N ASN A 244 -12.33 4.63 -15.71
CA ASN A 244 -12.38 5.06 -17.11
C ASN A 244 -11.84 4.02 -18.09
N TRP A 245 -11.00 3.11 -17.59
CA TRP A 245 -10.41 2.00 -18.33
C TRP A 245 -10.98 0.65 -17.85
N VAL A 246 -12.27 0.65 -17.53
CA VAL A 246 -13.07 -0.54 -17.25
C VAL A 246 -14.32 -0.46 -18.12
N PRO A 247 -14.74 -1.56 -18.77
CA PRO A 247 -15.99 -1.56 -19.51
C PRO A 247 -17.19 -1.24 -18.61
N LYS A 248 -18.18 -0.53 -19.12
CA LYS A 248 -19.45 -0.24 -18.45
C LYS A 248 -20.19 -1.52 -18.04
N SER A 249 -20.09 -2.58 -18.84
CA SER A 249 -20.63 -3.90 -18.51
C SER A 249 -19.99 -4.52 -17.27
N GLU A 250 -18.76 -4.10 -16.94
CA GLU A 250 -17.98 -4.55 -15.77
C GLU A 250 -17.94 -3.50 -14.65
N GLY A 251 -18.79 -2.45 -14.72
CA GLY A 251 -18.90 -1.42 -13.70
C GLY A 251 -17.97 -0.21 -13.85
N GLY A 252 -17.34 -0.04 -15.02
CA GLY A 252 -16.61 1.17 -15.37
C GLY A 252 -17.46 2.33 -15.87
N THR A 253 -16.83 3.44 -16.26
CA THR A 253 -17.52 4.67 -16.69
C THR A 253 -17.96 4.66 -18.16
N GLY A 254 -17.50 3.69 -18.98
CA GLY A 254 -17.81 3.62 -20.42
C GLY A 254 -16.90 4.45 -21.32
N VAL A 255 -15.90 5.13 -20.75
CA VAL A 255 -14.94 5.98 -21.49
C VAL A 255 -14.05 5.13 -22.39
N TRP A 256 -13.61 3.96 -21.91
CA TRP A 256 -12.79 3.04 -22.70
C TRP A 256 -13.48 2.60 -23.99
N GLU A 257 -14.74 2.21 -23.96
CA GLU A 257 -15.51 1.81 -25.15
C GLU A 257 -15.63 2.98 -26.13
N THR A 258 -15.95 4.16 -25.60
CA THR A 258 -16.07 5.39 -26.40
C THR A 258 -14.76 5.73 -27.12
N GLU A 259 -13.61 5.49 -26.49
CA GLU A 259 -12.30 5.70 -27.10
C GLU A 259 -11.86 4.55 -28.01
N SER A 260 -12.18 3.30 -27.65
CA SER A 260 -11.91 2.10 -28.43
C SER A 260 -12.66 2.11 -29.78
N GLU A 261 -13.91 2.58 -29.81
CA GLU A 261 -14.70 2.69 -31.04
C GLU A 261 -14.16 3.77 -31.99
N LYS A 262 -13.63 4.88 -31.43
CA LYS A 262 -12.92 5.95 -32.19
C LYS A 262 -11.59 5.49 -32.77
N THR A 263 -11.00 4.40 -32.24
CA THR A 263 -9.68 3.87 -32.63
C THR A 263 -9.64 3.36 -34.08
N SER A 264 -10.81 3.17 -34.71
CA SER A 264 -10.93 2.74 -36.10
C SER A 264 -10.40 3.75 -37.15
N THR A 265 -10.14 5.02 -36.78
CA THR A 265 -9.96 6.09 -37.80
C THR A 265 -8.70 6.97 -37.67
N THR A 266 -7.81 6.85 -36.67
CA THR A 266 -6.62 7.73 -36.58
C THR A 266 -5.35 7.11 -35.99
N LYS A 267 -4.18 7.42 -36.58
CA LYS A 267 -2.83 6.92 -36.21
C LYS A 267 -2.38 7.25 -34.77
N ALA A 268 -3.04 8.19 -34.08
CA ALA A 268 -2.66 8.66 -32.74
C ALA A 268 -2.96 7.65 -31.60
N GLN A 269 -3.80 6.63 -31.84
CA GLN A 269 -4.34 5.75 -30.80
C GLN A 269 -3.75 4.31 -30.76
N LYS A 270 -2.55 4.09 -31.31
CA LYS A 270 -1.85 2.77 -31.26
C LYS A 270 -1.53 2.27 -29.84
N TYR A 271 -1.60 3.14 -28.82
CA TYR A 271 -1.20 2.84 -27.45
C TYR A 271 -2.35 2.42 -26.53
N ILE A 272 -3.59 2.43 -27.02
CA ILE A 272 -4.76 1.95 -26.27
C ILE A 272 -5.00 0.48 -26.64
N PRO A 273 -4.94 -0.48 -25.69
CA PRO A 273 -5.22 -1.88 -25.97
C PRO A 273 -6.67 -2.08 -26.44
N SER A 274 -6.85 -2.92 -27.46
CA SER A 274 -8.17 -3.31 -28.00
C SER A 274 -8.99 -4.17 -27.04
N SER A 275 -8.34 -4.75 -26.03
CA SER A 275 -8.99 -5.45 -24.94
C SER A 275 -8.23 -5.22 -23.65
N LEU A 276 -8.97 -5.21 -22.55
CA LEU A 276 -8.44 -5.15 -21.20
C LEU A 276 -8.34 -6.57 -20.61
N ASP A 277 -8.58 -7.64 -21.37
CA ASP A 277 -8.53 -9.00 -20.83
C ASP A 277 -7.07 -9.48 -20.63
N ASP A 278 -6.41 -8.95 -19.62
CA ASP A 278 -5.04 -9.32 -19.24
C ASP A 278 -5.11 -10.36 -18.12
N ASN A 279 -4.57 -11.56 -18.38
CA ASN A 279 -4.35 -12.57 -17.33
C ASN A 279 -3.26 -12.11 -16.34
N GLU A 280 -2.52 -11.05 -16.67
CA GLU A 280 -1.47 -10.47 -15.87
C GLU A 280 -1.53 -8.95 -16.03
N TRP A 281 -2.40 -8.28 -15.25
CA TRP A 281 -2.38 -6.83 -15.24
C TRP A 281 -1.12 -6.36 -14.53
N SER A 282 -0.06 -6.19 -15.31
CA SER A 282 0.89 -5.11 -15.10
C SER A 282 0.08 -3.82 -14.89
N MET A 283 0.28 -3.15 -13.76
CA MET A 283 0.02 -1.73 -13.72
C MET A 283 0.72 -1.13 -14.94
N ALA A 284 0.03 -0.28 -15.71
CA ALA A 284 0.74 0.71 -16.49
C ALA A 284 1.40 1.65 -15.49
N VAL A 285 2.55 1.24 -14.96
CA VAL A 285 3.49 2.14 -14.32
C VAL A 285 3.86 3.12 -15.42
N LEU A 286 3.69 4.42 -15.18
CA LEU A 286 4.35 5.43 -16.02
C LEU A 286 5.77 4.93 -16.22
N ARG A 287 6.17 4.73 -17.48
CA ARG A 287 7.54 4.36 -17.87
C ARG A 287 8.53 4.95 -16.85
N PRO A 288 9.43 4.17 -16.22
CA PRO A 288 10.37 4.71 -15.24
C PRO A 288 11.06 6.00 -15.72
N GLU A 289 11.22 6.13 -17.04
CA GLU A 289 11.70 7.31 -17.74
C GLU A 289 10.72 8.50 -17.67
N LEU A 290 9.40 8.29 -17.78
CA LEU A 290 8.36 9.32 -17.61
C LEU A 290 8.20 9.76 -16.16
N THR A 291 8.24 8.83 -15.21
CA THR A 291 8.24 9.17 -13.79
C THR A 291 9.50 9.94 -13.43
N SER A 292 10.68 9.46 -13.83
CA SER A 292 11.94 10.17 -13.63
C SER A 292 11.94 11.54 -14.33
N SER A 293 11.41 11.64 -15.54
CA SER A 293 11.31 12.91 -16.27
C SER A 293 10.34 13.88 -15.59
N LEU A 294 9.20 13.40 -15.07
CA LEU A 294 8.25 14.24 -14.35
C LEU A 294 8.85 14.69 -13.01
N THR A 295 9.54 13.80 -12.30
CA THR A 295 10.26 14.12 -11.06
C THR A 295 11.36 15.15 -11.32
N HIS A 296 12.17 14.97 -12.35
CA HIS A 296 13.18 15.95 -12.75
C HIS A 296 12.53 17.30 -13.09
N LYS A 297 11.47 17.31 -13.91
CA LYS A 297 10.75 18.53 -14.26
C LYS A 297 10.22 19.24 -13.00
N LYS A 298 9.57 18.52 -12.09
CA LYS A 298 9.02 19.06 -10.84
C LYS A 298 10.11 19.57 -9.91
N MET A 299 11.25 18.87 -9.85
CA MET A 299 12.40 19.27 -9.05
C MET A 299 13.05 20.54 -9.62
N THR A 300 13.17 20.66 -10.94
CA THR A 300 13.64 21.88 -11.61
C THR A 300 12.69 23.06 -11.39
N GLU A 301 11.37 22.85 -11.56
CA GLU A 301 10.35 23.87 -11.27
C GLU A 301 10.45 24.36 -9.81
N TRP A 302 10.65 23.43 -8.88
CA TRP A 302 10.81 23.75 -7.47
C TRP A 302 12.09 24.57 -7.19
N PHE A 303 13.25 24.16 -7.73
CA PHE A 303 14.49 24.92 -7.58
C PHE A 303 14.40 26.31 -8.18
N GLN A 304 13.78 26.46 -9.35
CA GLN A 304 13.57 27.77 -9.97
C GLN A 304 12.65 28.66 -9.13
N ASN A 305 11.59 28.11 -8.56
CA ASN A 305 10.70 28.85 -7.69
C ASN A 305 11.39 29.24 -6.38
N LYS A 306 12.22 28.36 -5.82
CA LYS A 306 13.00 28.64 -4.62
C LYS A 306 14.06 29.71 -4.83
N ALA A 307 14.80 29.65 -5.94
CA ALA A 307 15.75 30.68 -6.32
C ALA A 307 15.07 32.03 -6.53
N LYS A 308 13.90 32.05 -7.21
CA LYS A 308 13.10 33.28 -7.36
C LYS A 308 12.56 33.82 -6.04
N SER A 309 12.18 32.96 -5.10
CA SER A 309 11.75 33.42 -3.77
C SER A 309 12.92 33.98 -2.95
N GLU A 310 14.10 33.35 -3.03
CA GLU A 310 15.31 33.83 -2.37
C GLU A 310 15.79 35.15 -2.99
N GLU A 311 15.77 35.27 -4.33
CA GLU A 311 16.07 36.51 -5.06
C GLU A 311 15.10 37.64 -4.66
N LYS A 312 13.79 37.34 -4.58
CA LYS A 312 12.79 38.30 -4.11
C LYS A 312 13.02 38.70 -2.65
N GLU A 313 13.37 37.77 -1.76
CA GLU A 313 13.71 38.09 -0.37
C GLU A 313 14.98 38.93 -0.27
N THR A 314 16.01 38.66 -1.09
CA THR A 314 17.22 39.50 -1.15
C THR A 314 16.95 40.88 -1.74
N ALA A 315 16.09 40.98 -2.76
CA ALA A 315 15.69 42.26 -3.36
C ALA A 315 14.85 43.10 -2.39
N LEU A 316 13.94 42.47 -1.63
CA LEU A 316 13.18 43.13 -0.57
C LEU A 316 14.09 43.58 0.59
N LYS A 317 15.16 42.83 0.90
CA LYS A 317 16.18 43.24 1.88
C LYS A 317 17.08 44.37 1.37
N SER A 318 17.42 44.39 0.07
CA SER A 318 18.21 45.48 -0.51
C SER A 318 17.39 46.77 -0.65
N GLU A 319 16.13 46.69 -1.10
CA GLU A 319 15.24 47.86 -1.19
C GLU A 319 14.91 48.44 0.20
N SER A 320 14.79 47.61 1.24
CA SER A 320 14.62 48.11 2.60
C SER A 320 15.89 48.75 3.16
N SER A 321 17.09 48.28 2.76
CA SER A 321 18.37 48.93 3.10
C SER A 321 18.64 50.22 2.33
N GLU A 322 18.21 50.30 1.06
CA GLU A 322 18.32 51.54 0.26
C GLU A 322 17.37 52.62 0.77
N LYS A 323 16.12 52.26 1.11
CA LYS A 323 15.17 53.22 1.71
C LYS A 323 15.61 53.75 3.08
N THR A 324 16.30 52.93 3.89
CA THR A 324 16.88 53.42 5.15
C THR A 324 18.08 54.33 4.91
N SER A 325 18.84 54.12 3.83
CA SER A 325 19.95 55.01 3.47
C SER A 325 19.49 56.34 2.86
N GLU A 326 18.39 56.35 2.09
CA GLU A 326 17.83 57.58 1.50
C GLU A 326 17.18 58.49 2.58
N GLU A 327 16.46 57.93 3.55
CA GLU A 327 15.91 58.69 4.70
C GLU A 327 17.00 59.29 5.62
N GLU A 328 18.19 58.66 5.72
CA GLU A 328 19.33 59.22 6.47
C GLU A 328 20.06 60.35 5.71
N THR A 329 19.93 60.43 4.38
CA THR A 329 20.50 61.52 3.58
C THR A 329 19.58 62.75 3.49
N GLU A 330 18.26 62.57 3.43
CA GLU A 330 17.30 63.70 3.43
C GLU A 330 17.16 64.41 4.79
N SER A 331 17.68 63.83 5.88
CA SER A 331 17.71 64.45 7.21
C SER A 331 18.99 65.24 7.51
N LYS A 332 19.87 65.43 6.51
CA LYS A 332 21.16 66.15 6.66
C LYS A 332 21.37 67.34 5.71
N GLU A 333 20.36 67.78 4.96
CA GLU A 333 20.34 69.08 4.27
C GLU A 333 19.40 70.08 4.94
#